data_AF-A0A7L2ST52-F1
#
_entry.id   AF-A0A7L2ST52-F1
#
_cell.length_a   1.000
_cell.length_b   1.000
_cell.length_c   1.000
_cell.angle_alpha   90.00
_cell.angle_beta   90.00
_cell.angle_gamma   90.00
#
_symmetry.space_group_name_H-M   'P 1'
#
loop_
_entity.id
_entity.type
_entity.pdbx_description
1 polymer ?
#
loop_
_entity_poly.entity_id
_entity_poly.type
_entity_poly.pdbx_seq_one_letter_code
_entity_poly.pdbx_strand_id
1 'polypeptide(L)'
;GKTALLHALASSDSGQIHNTDSIRLLLEGGADVRAATKDGDTVFTYVIYLLGEMPYSRTDEEAEAIESFCFRVTQLLLAHGANPSECPASESLTHFCLKSFKEYFPLLRFLLESGAAYNCSLHGPSCWSGFHITFEHLCWHLSRLDDETYSTDLIQKGQTLLELMMASSQAIQLPSNFEVNTSSCRSHGEKVQTLFCSLKQLECSPQALKHLCRVFIRQRLKPWPVDDKIKALPLPDRLKWYLLIDHGAAGHED
;
A
#
# COMPACT_ATOMS: atom_id res chain seq x y z
N GLY A 1 -12.87 12.91 21.45
CA GLY A 1 -12.29 12.90 22.82
C GLY A 1 -11.50 11.61 22.99
N LYS A 2 -10.41 11.58 23.78
CA LYS A 2 -9.50 10.41 23.83
C LYS A 2 -10.25 9.16 24.31
N THR A 3 -10.47 8.21 23.41
CA THR A 3 -11.16 6.94 23.69
C THR A 3 -10.18 5.92 24.28
N ALA A 4 -10.70 4.83 24.85
CA ALA A 4 -9.88 3.73 25.34
C ALA A 4 -8.99 3.15 24.21
N LEU A 5 -9.51 3.07 22.98
CA LEU A 5 -8.76 2.60 21.81
C LEU A 5 -7.58 3.52 21.47
N LEU A 6 -7.82 4.84 21.38
CA LEU A 6 -6.76 5.82 21.12
C LEU A 6 -5.74 5.87 22.26
N HIS A 7 -6.17 5.61 23.50
CA HIS A 7 -5.26 5.49 24.63
C HIS A 7 -4.38 4.24 24.54
N ALA A 8 -4.95 3.07 24.20
CA ALA A 8 -4.19 1.83 24.02
C ALA A 8 -3.14 1.97 22.90
N LEU A 9 -3.50 2.60 21.78
CA LEU A 9 -2.58 2.90 20.68
C LEU A 9 -1.46 3.85 21.13
N ALA A 10 -1.81 4.95 21.79
CA ALA A 10 -0.83 5.94 22.27
C ALA A 10 0.13 5.39 23.35
N SER A 11 -0.28 4.37 24.09
CA SER A 11 0.53 3.73 25.13
C SER A 11 1.51 2.68 24.62
N SER A 12 1.45 2.35 23.32
CA SER A 12 2.38 1.41 22.71
C SER A 12 3.61 2.19 22.26
N ASP A 13 4.60 2.37 23.14
CA ASP A 13 5.89 2.96 22.79
C ASP A 13 6.93 1.87 22.48
N SER A 14 8.08 2.26 21.91
CA SER A 14 9.12 1.31 21.50
C SER A 14 9.79 0.56 22.67
N GLY A 15 9.45 0.90 23.92
CA GLY A 15 10.05 0.36 25.13
C GLY A 15 9.15 -0.57 25.96
N GLN A 16 7.82 -0.51 25.82
CA GLN A 16 6.90 -1.36 26.60
C GLN A 16 5.63 -1.81 25.85
N ILE A 17 5.34 -3.11 26.04
CA ILE A 17 4.08 -3.83 25.81
C ILE A 17 3.34 -3.41 24.53
N HIS A 18 3.55 -4.18 23.47
CA HIS A 18 2.66 -4.23 22.32
C HIS A 18 1.25 -4.63 22.76
N ASN A 19 0.41 -3.64 23.03
CA ASN A 19 -0.96 -3.78 23.57
C ASN A 19 -1.96 -4.36 22.55
N THR A 20 -1.50 -5.22 21.65
CA THR A 20 -2.28 -5.81 20.57
C THR A 20 -3.51 -6.54 21.10
N ASP A 21 -3.40 -7.27 22.22
CA ASP A 21 -4.54 -7.95 22.83
C ASP A 21 -5.57 -6.97 23.40
N SER A 22 -5.13 -5.91 24.08
CA SER A 22 -6.01 -4.84 24.56
C SER A 22 -6.72 -4.14 23.40
N ILE A 23 -6.00 -3.82 22.33
CA ILE A 23 -6.56 -3.23 21.10
C ILE A 23 -7.60 -4.17 20.50
N ARG A 24 -7.28 -5.46 20.37
CA ARG A 24 -8.22 -6.48 19.86
C ARG A 24 -9.48 -6.56 20.71
N LEU A 25 -9.36 -6.67 22.03
CA LEU A 25 -10.51 -6.75 22.94
C LEU A 25 -11.39 -5.49 22.88
N LEU A 26 -10.78 -4.30 22.75
CA LEU A 26 -11.51 -3.05 22.59
C LEU A 26 -12.29 -3.02 21.26
N LEU A 27 -11.67 -3.46 20.16
CA LEU A 27 -12.31 -3.54 18.85
C LEU A 27 -13.44 -4.57 18.83
N GLU A 28 -13.24 -5.76 19.40
CA GLU A 28 -14.27 -6.78 19.60
C GLU A 28 -15.42 -6.28 20.49
N GLY A 29 -15.10 -5.43 21.47
CA GLY A 29 -16.07 -4.71 22.31
C GLY A 29 -16.79 -3.56 21.62
N GLY A 30 -16.53 -3.30 20.33
CA GLY A 30 -17.20 -2.25 19.56
C GLY A 30 -16.60 -0.85 19.72
N ALA A 31 -15.32 -0.74 20.09
CA ALA A 31 -14.64 0.55 20.11
C ALA A 31 -14.72 1.23 18.74
N ASP A 32 -15.02 2.53 18.76
CA ASP A 32 -15.16 3.32 17.54
C ASP A 32 -13.81 3.62 16.88
N VAL A 33 -13.57 3.01 15.72
CA VAL A 33 -12.36 3.20 14.90
C VAL A 33 -12.30 4.56 14.21
N ARG A 34 -13.42 5.30 14.16
CA ARG A 34 -13.51 6.65 13.59
C ARG A 34 -13.35 7.75 14.64
N ALA A 35 -13.14 7.36 15.89
CA ALA A 35 -12.95 8.34 16.96
C ALA A 35 -11.67 9.14 16.73
N ALA A 36 -11.76 10.45 16.99
CA ALA A 36 -10.62 11.36 16.96
C ALA A 36 -10.44 12.09 18.30
N THR A 37 -9.19 12.49 18.60
CA THR A 37 -8.88 13.39 19.71
C THR A 37 -9.40 14.81 19.42
N LYS A 38 -9.19 15.75 20.35
CA LYS A 38 -9.53 17.17 20.09
C LYS A 38 -8.60 17.79 19.03
N ASP A 39 -7.41 17.23 18.89
CA ASP A 39 -6.37 17.68 17.96
C ASP A 39 -6.49 16.99 16.58
N GLY A 40 -7.45 16.08 16.43
CA GLY A 40 -7.71 15.35 15.18
C GLY A 40 -6.99 14.01 15.08
N ASP A 41 -6.27 13.56 16.11
CA ASP A 41 -5.54 12.29 16.02
C ASP A 41 -6.51 11.12 15.91
N THR A 42 -6.32 10.30 14.88
CA THR A 42 -7.07 9.09 14.60
C THR A 42 -6.28 7.85 15.00
N VAL A 43 -6.87 6.68 14.83
CA VAL A 43 -6.15 5.40 15.00
C VAL A 43 -4.91 5.30 14.09
N PHE A 44 -4.96 5.87 12.87
CA PHE A 44 -3.85 5.83 11.93
C PHE A 44 -2.80 6.90 12.20
N THR A 45 -3.13 8.03 12.83
CA THR A 45 -2.13 9.00 13.29
C THR A 45 -1.10 8.33 14.21
N TYR A 46 -1.55 7.46 15.12
CA TYR A 46 -0.64 6.72 16.01
C TYR A 46 0.20 5.66 15.28
N VAL A 47 -0.40 4.95 14.32
CA VAL A 47 0.36 3.96 13.50
C VAL A 47 1.43 4.67 12.67
N ILE A 48 1.08 5.79 12.03
CA ILE A 48 2.01 6.61 11.24
C ILE A 48 3.16 7.13 12.12
N TYR A 49 2.85 7.62 13.32
CA TYR A 49 3.84 8.07 14.28
C TYR A 49 4.85 6.96 14.60
N LEU A 50 4.37 5.77 14.98
CA LEU A 50 5.24 4.64 15.32
C LEU A 50 6.09 4.17 14.14
N LEU A 51 5.51 4.10 12.93
CA LEU A 51 6.29 3.81 11.73
C LEU A 51 7.36 4.89 11.50
N GLY A 52 7.04 6.17 11.72
CA GLY A 52 7.99 7.27 11.62
C GLY A 52 9.18 7.18 12.58
N GLU A 53 9.01 6.53 13.73
CA GLU A 53 10.07 6.31 14.72
C GLU A 53 11.02 5.15 14.35
N MET A 54 10.59 4.25 13.45
CA MET A 54 11.38 3.09 13.00
C MET A 54 12.84 3.40 12.66
N PRO A 55 13.16 4.45 11.85
CA PRO A 55 14.54 4.74 11.47
C PRO A 55 15.42 5.21 12.62
N TYR A 56 14.83 5.55 13.77
CA TYR A 56 15.53 5.99 14.98
C TYR A 56 15.67 4.86 16.03
N SER A 57 15.18 3.65 15.72
CA SER A 57 15.33 2.47 16.57
C SER A 57 16.81 2.17 16.84
N ARG A 58 17.12 1.73 18.06
CA ARG A 58 18.52 1.47 18.46
C ARG A 58 19.04 0.13 17.95
N THR A 59 18.12 -0.78 17.64
CA THR A 59 18.39 -2.15 17.21
C THR A 59 17.43 -2.57 16.11
N ASP A 60 17.86 -3.49 15.27
CA ASP A 60 17.01 -4.09 14.24
C ASP A 60 15.82 -4.84 14.86
N GLU A 61 16.01 -5.45 16.04
CA GLU A 61 14.95 -6.13 16.80
C GLU A 61 13.82 -5.18 17.22
N GLU A 62 14.15 -3.97 17.67
CA GLU A 62 13.17 -2.94 18.03
C GLU A 62 12.38 -2.48 16.80
N ALA A 63 13.08 -2.29 15.67
CA ALA A 63 12.45 -1.96 14.40
C ALA A 63 11.49 -3.07 13.94
N GLU A 64 11.94 -4.33 13.89
CA GLU A 64 11.09 -5.47 13.53
C GLU A 64 9.86 -5.61 14.44
N ALA A 65 10.02 -5.35 15.74
CA ALA A 65 8.93 -5.38 16.70
C ALA A 65 7.88 -4.29 16.43
N ILE A 66 8.31 -3.05 16.16
CA ILE A 66 7.42 -1.95 15.77
C ILE A 66 6.72 -2.26 14.45
N GLU A 67 7.44 -2.76 13.43
CA GLU A 67 6.85 -3.13 12.14
C GLU A 67 5.77 -4.21 12.32
N SER A 68 6.09 -5.29 13.02
CA SER A 68 5.16 -6.39 13.32
C SER A 68 3.92 -5.92 14.07
N PHE A 69 4.11 -5.05 15.07
CA PHE A 69 3.02 -4.44 15.81
C PHE A 69 2.13 -3.58 14.92
N CYS A 70 2.71 -2.64 14.16
CA CYS A 70 1.99 -1.76 13.25
C CYS A 70 1.21 -2.55 12.19
N PHE A 71 1.82 -3.62 11.65
CA PHE A 71 1.15 -4.51 10.70
C PHE A 71 -0.05 -5.19 11.35
N ARG A 72 0.12 -5.78 12.55
CA ARG A 72 -0.95 -6.49 13.24
C ARG A 72 -2.09 -5.58 13.68
N VAL A 73 -1.78 -4.39 14.19
CA VAL A 73 -2.78 -3.38 14.56
C VAL A 73 -3.54 -2.91 13.32
N THR A 74 -2.84 -2.65 12.21
CA THR A 74 -3.49 -2.26 10.95
C THR A 74 -4.44 -3.35 10.46
N GLN A 75 -4.06 -4.63 10.53
CA GLN A 75 -4.95 -5.75 10.22
C GLN A 75 -6.24 -5.72 11.05
N LEU A 76 -6.12 -5.53 12.36
CA LEU A 76 -7.26 -5.47 13.27
C LEU A 76 -8.16 -4.26 12.95
N LEU A 77 -7.58 -3.07 12.77
CA LEU A 77 -8.31 -1.86 12.45
C LEU A 77 -9.12 -2.01 11.15
N LEU A 78 -8.50 -2.56 10.09
CA LEU A 78 -9.18 -2.79 8.82
C LEU A 78 -10.30 -3.83 8.95
N ALA A 79 -10.10 -4.91 9.72
CA ALA A 79 -11.13 -5.91 9.98
C ALA A 79 -12.36 -5.31 10.69
N HIS A 80 -12.17 -4.23 11.45
CA HIS A 80 -13.23 -3.47 12.12
C HIS A 80 -13.67 -2.21 11.36
N GLY A 81 -13.35 -2.11 10.07
CA GLY A 81 -13.89 -1.08 9.16
C GLY A 81 -13.16 0.26 9.17
N ALA A 82 -11.97 0.35 9.77
CA ALA A 82 -11.13 1.54 9.67
C ALA A 82 -10.68 1.76 8.22
N ASN A 83 -10.78 3.00 7.74
CA ASN A 83 -10.36 3.37 6.39
C ASN A 83 -8.94 3.95 6.40
N PRO A 84 -7.92 3.26 5.86
CA PRO A 84 -6.53 3.72 5.89
C PRO A 84 -6.22 4.85 4.90
N SER A 85 -7.21 5.25 4.09
CA SER A 85 -7.04 6.18 2.97
C SER A 85 -7.84 7.48 3.16
N GLU A 86 -8.16 7.83 4.41
CA GLU A 86 -8.92 9.03 4.75
C GLU A 86 -8.18 10.32 4.37
N CYS A 87 -8.92 11.38 4.09
CA CYS A 87 -8.36 12.70 3.77
C CYS A 87 -8.61 13.60 4.99
N PRO A 88 -7.62 14.41 5.44
CA PRO A 88 -6.41 14.85 4.74
C PRO A 88 -5.30 13.80 4.61
N ALA A 89 -4.41 13.99 3.63
CA ALA A 89 -3.34 13.04 3.31
C ALA A 89 -2.35 12.78 4.46
N SER A 90 -2.28 13.69 5.45
CA SER A 90 -1.52 13.51 6.69
C SER A 90 -2.09 12.43 7.62
N GLU A 91 -3.38 12.12 7.51
CA GLU A 91 -4.07 11.10 8.31
C GLU A 91 -4.16 9.75 7.58
N SER A 92 -3.83 9.73 6.28
CA SER A 92 -3.87 8.53 5.44
C SER A 92 -2.63 7.67 5.63
N LEU A 93 -2.79 6.51 6.26
CA LEU A 93 -1.76 5.49 6.32
C LEU A 93 -1.35 5.02 4.91
N THR A 94 -2.31 4.89 3.98
CA THR A 94 -1.98 4.50 2.59
C THR A 94 -1.07 5.52 1.92
N HIS A 95 -1.35 6.81 2.08
CA HIS A 95 -0.54 7.89 1.52
C HIS A 95 0.84 7.96 2.18
N PHE A 96 0.91 7.78 3.51
CA PHE A 96 2.19 7.70 4.23
C PHE A 96 3.05 6.55 3.69
N CYS A 97 2.49 5.33 3.62
CA CYS A 97 3.21 4.17 3.11
C CYS A 97 3.60 4.33 1.63
N LEU A 98 2.82 5.03 0.80
CA LEU A 98 3.20 5.32 -0.60
C LEU A 98 4.46 6.19 -0.71
N LYS A 99 4.64 7.15 0.20
CA LYS A 99 5.82 8.04 0.21
C LYS A 99 7.11 7.35 0.64
N SER A 100 6.99 6.24 1.37
CA SER A 100 8.12 5.43 1.84
C SER A 100 7.85 3.96 1.52
N PHE A 101 7.45 3.71 0.26
CA PHE A 101 6.96 2.40 -0.14
C PHE A 101 8.04 1.33 -0.15
N LYS A 102 9.32 1.74 -0.18
CA LYS A 102 10.43 0.80 -0.15
C LYS A 102 10.56 0.18 1.25
N GLU A 103 10.42 1.02 2.27
CA GLU A 103 10.51 0.68 3.69
C GLU A 103 9.25 -0.06 4.14
N TYR A 104 8.07 0.47 3.80
CA TYR A 104 6.79 -0.09 4.25
C TYR A 104 6.12 -0.95 3.17
N PHE A 105 6.89 -1.59 2.29
CA PHE A 105 6.37 -2.36 1.17
C PHE A 105 5.38 -3.46 1.60
N PRO A 106 5.67 -4.29 2.61
CA PRO A 106 4.75 -5.36 3.02
C PRO A 106 3.41 -4.79 3.52
N LEU A 107 3.46 -3.73 4.33
CA LEU A 107 2.27 -3.05 4.84
C LEU A 107 1.47 -2.40 3.70
N LEU A 108 2.13 -1.70 2.77
CA LEU A 108 1.45 -1.06 1.65
C LEU A 108 0.79 -2.08 0.72
N ARG A 109 1.47 -3.20 0.42
CA ARG A 109 0.88 -4.30 -0.35
C ARG A 109 -0.37 -4.82 0.35
N PHE A 110 -0.29 -5.09 1.65
CA PHE A 110 -1.43 -5.52 2.45
C PHE A 110 -2.60 -4.52 2.37
N LEU A 111 -2.35 -3.22 2.48
CA LEU A 111 -3.37 -2.17 2.39
C LEU A 111 -4.09 -2.21 1.02
N LEU A 112 -3.33 -2.20 -0.08
CA LEU A 112 -3.89 -2.21 -1.43
C LEU A 112 -4.69 -3.48 -1.73
N GLU A 113 -4.17 -4.65 -1.34
CA GLU A 113 -4.87 -5.92 -1.51
C GLU A 113 -6.11 -6.05 -0.62
N SER A 114 -6.10 -5.40 0.54
CA SER A 114 -7.29 -5.27 1.40
C SER A 114 -8.31 -4.27 0.86
N GLY A 115 -7.97 -3.51 -0.19
CA GLY A 115 -8.87 -2.57 -0.84
C GLY A 115 -8.82 -1.15 -0.32
N ALA A 116 -7.74 -0.77 0.35
CA ALA A 116 -7.41 0.63 0.56
C ALA A 116 -7.46 1.40 -0.78
N ALA A 117 -7.98 2.62 -0.75
CA ALA A 117 -7.97 3.48 -1.91
C ALA A 117 -6.54 3.93 -2.19
N TYR A 118 -6.16 3.99 -3.46
CA TYR A 118 -4.84 4.46 -3.89
C TYR A 118 -4.87 5.92 -4.36
N ASN A 119 -5.98 6.63 -4.18
CA ASN A 119 -6.10 8.05 -4.41
C ASN A 119 -7.10 8.63 -3.39
N CYS A 120 -7.20 9.96 -3.34
CA CYS A 120 -8.15 10.59 -2.43
C CYS A 120 -9.58 10.20 -2.79
N SER A 121 -10.26 9.50 -1.88
CA SER A 121 -11.65 9.08 -2.06
C SER A 121 -12.65 10.24 -2.06
N LEU A 122 -12.31 11.37 -1.43
CA LEU A 122 -13.17 12.54 -1.31
C LEU A 122 -12.96 13.58 -2.42
N HIS A 123 -11.71 13.86 -2.75
CA HIS A 123 -11.33 14.94 -3.68
C HIS A 123 -10.77 14.42 -5.02
N GLY A 124 -10.65 13.11 -5.19
CA GLY A 124 -10.09 12.49 -6.38
C GLY A 124 -8.55 12.60 -6.48
N PRO A 125 -7.96 12.16 -7.59
CA PRO A 125 -6.51 12.06 -7.75
C PRO A 125 -5.76 13.40 -7.74
N SER A 126 -6.46 14.53 -7.88
CA SER A 126 -5.87 15.87 -7.78
C SER A 126 -5.45 16.25 -6.36
N CYS A 127 -6.07 15.67 -5.33
CA CYS A 127 -5.68 15.89 -3.95
C CYS A 127 -4.46 15.03 -3.57
N TRP A 128 -4.54 13.73 -3.83
CA TRP A 128 -3.39 12.84 -3.84
C TRP A 128 -3.66 11.62 -4.70
N SER A 129 -2.62 11.10 -5.34
CA SER A 129 -2.68 9.96 -6.24
C SER A 129 -1.47 9.06 -6.01
N GLY A 130 -1.72 7.79 -5.71
CA GLY A 130 -0.70 6.77 -5.53
C GLY A 130 0.11 6.53 -6.80
N PHE A 131 -0.49 6.67 -7.99
CA PHE A 131 0.26 6.65 -9.25
C PHE A 131 1.28 7.79 -9.29
N HIS A 132 0.86 9.02 -8.99
CA HIS A 132 1.76 10.17 -9.00
C HIS A 132 2.88 10.03 -7.99
N ILE A 133 2.55 9.69 -6.74
CA ILE A 133 3.53 9.52 -5.66
C ILE A 133 4.53 8.40 -5.99
N THR A 134 4.06 7.26 -6.52
CA THR A 134 4.93 6.13 -6.86
C THR A 134 5.92 6.52 -7.96
N PHE A 135 5.46 7.16 -9.03
CA PHE A 135 6.35 7.61 -10.12
C PHE A 135 7.30 8.73 -9.67
N GLU A 136 6.82 9.71 -8.92
CA GLU A 136 7.66 10.77 -8.36
C GLU A 136 8.79 10.19 -7.51
N HIS A 137 8.47 9.26 -6.62
CA HIS A 137 9.44 8.63 -5.73
C HIS A 137 10.42 7.73 -6.50
N LEU A 138 9.94 6.94 -7.47
CA LEU A 138 10.80 6.17 -8.37
C LEU A 138 11.81 7.09 -9.09
N CYS A 139 11.33 8.15 -9.74
CA CYS A 139 12.20 9.05 -10.47
C CYS A 139 13.19 9.78 -9.55
N TRP A 140 12.76 10.20 -8.36
CA TRP A 140 13.61 10.87 -7.40
C TRP A 140 14.78 9.99 -6.94
N HIS A 141 14.50 8.74 -6.54
CA HIS A 141 15.54 7.82 -6.07
C HIS A 141 16.46 7.37 -7.20
N LEU A 142 15.91 6.97 -8.35
CA LEU A 142 16.70 6.50 -9.50
C LEU A 142 17.60 7.59 -10.09
N SER A 143 17.32 8.87 -9.84
CA SER A 143 18.21 9.96 -10.26
C SER A 143 19.47 10.12 -9.38
N ARG A 144 19.44 9.59 -8.15
CA ARG A 144 20.44 9.81 -7.10
C ARG A 144 21.24 8.56 -6.74
N LEU A 145 20.79 7.39 -7.15
CA LEU A 145 21.41 6.10 -6.81
C LEU A 145 22.28 5.59 -7.97
N ASP A 146 23.47 5.12 -7.65
CA ASP A 146 24.37 4.44 -8.59
C ASP A 146 24.45 2.91 -8.30
N ASP A 147 23.76 2.42 -7.26
CA ASP A 147 23.70 0.99 -6.93
C ASP A 147 22.60 0.29 -7.75
N GLU A 148 23.01 -0.58 -8.67
CA GLU A 148 22.14 -1.38 -9.53
C GLU A 148 21.26 -2.37 -8.75
N THR A 149 21.76 -2.96 -7.66
CA THR A 149 21.00 -3.93 -6.87
C THR A 149 19.85 -3.21 -6.13
N TYR A 150 20.16 -2.04 -5.56
CA TYR A 150 19.16 -1.21 -4.92
C TYR A 150 18.11 -0.71 -5.92
N SER A 151 18.57 -0.24 -7.08
CA SER A 151 17.69 0.30 -8.12
C SER A 151 16.75 -0.76 -8.69
N THR A 152 17.22 -2.01 -8.83
CA THR A 152 16.40 -3.12 -9.30
C THR A 152 15.32 -3.53 -8.29
N ASP A 153 15.64 -3.64 -6.99
CA ASP A 153 14.62 -3.88 -5.94
C ASP A 153 13.56 -2.78 -5.92
N LEU A 154 14.00 -1.52 -5.97
CA LEU A 154 13.09 -0.37 -5.95
C LEU A 154 12.14 -0.37 -7.16
N ILE A 155 12.66 -0.63 -8.37
CA ILE A 155 11.86 -0.73 -9.60
C ILE A 155 10.87 -1.89 -9.49
N GLN A 156 11.30 -3.05 -9.00
CA GLN A 156 10.43 -4.22 -8.84
C GLN A 156 9.27 -3.93 -7.86
N LYS A 157 9.57 -3.32 -6.71
CA LYS A 157 8.56 -2.89 -5.75
C LYS A 157 7.60 -1.87 -6.37
N GLY A 158 8.14 -0.85 -7.05
CA GLY A 158 7.34 0.16 -7.74
C GLY A 158 6.41 -0.44 -8.81
N GLN A 159 6.92 -1.36 -9.64
CA GLN A 159 6.13 -2.10 -10.62
C GLN A 159 4.99 -2.88 -9.94
N THR A 160 5.31 -3.62 -8.87
CA THR A 160 4.31 -4.41 -8.12
C THR A 160 3.19 -3.52 -7.57
N LEU A 161 3.51 -2.34 -7.05
CA LEU A 161 2.53 -1.38 -6.56
C LEU A 161 1.65 -0.80 -7.66
N LEU A 162 2.27 -0.40 -8.78
CA LEU A 162 1.53 0.07 -9.95
C LEU A 162 0.56 -1.02 -10.45
N GLU A 163 1.03 -2.26 -10.53
CA GLU A 163 0.20 -3.40 -10.91
C GLU A 163 -0.95 -3.67 -9.93
N LEU A 164 -0.70 -3.58 -8.62
CA LEU A 164 -1.73 -3.71 -7.58
C LEU A 164 -2.83 -2.65 -7.72
N MET A 165 -2.43 -1.40 -7.93
CA MET A 165 -3.36 -0.29 -8.15
C MET A 165 -4.17 -0.53 -9.43
N MET A 166 -3.49 -0.80 -10.56
CA MET A 166 -4.14 -1.07 -11.85
C MET A 166 -5.11 -2.26 -11.79
N ALA A 167 -4.71 -3.36 -11.13
CA ALA A 167 -5.52 -4.57 -10.99
C ALA A 167 -6.67 -4.42 -9.98
N SER A 168 -6.75 -3.28 -9.28
CA SER A 168 -7.87 -2.92 -8.40
C SER A 168 -8.86 -1.95 -9.05
N SER A 169 -8.50 -1.35 -10.20
CA SER A 169 -9.25 -0.28 -10.87
C SER A 169 -10.05 -0.78 -12.08
N GLN A 170 -11.37 -0.57 -12.06
CA GLN A 170 -12.20 -0.74 -13.26
C GLN A 170 -12.05 0.43 -14.24
N ALA A 171 -11.69 1.61 -13.73
CA ALA A 171 -11.37 2.80 -14.51
C ALA A 171 -10.19 3.49 -13.84
N ILE A 172 -9.11 3.70 -14.58
CA ILE A 172 -7.92 4.39 -14.09
C ILE A 172 -8.25 5.88 -13.94
N GLN A 173 -7.93 6.44 -12.78
CA GLN A 173 -8.11 7.87 -12.49
C GLN A 173 -6.74 8.50 -12.26
N LEU A 174 -6.33 9.37 -13.19
CA LEU A 174 -5.08 10.12 -13.12
C LEU A 174 -5.35 11.60 -12.88
N PRO A 175 -4.41 12.33 -12.26
CA PRO A 175 -4.48 13.79 -12.24
C PRO A 175 -4.52 14.39 -13.66
N SER A 176 -5.12 15.56 -13.81
CA SER A 176 -5.10 16.30 -15.08
C SER A 176 -3.66 16.58 -15.53
N ASN A 177 -3.36 16.34 -16.81
CA ASN A 177 -2.01 16.49 -17.39
C ASN A 177 -0.93 15.68 -16.64
N PHE A 178 -1.29 14.50 -16.15
CA PHE A 178 -0.32 13.62 -15.49
C PHE A 178 0.75 13.14 -16.48
N GLU A 179 1.95 13.67 -16.29
CA GLU A 179 3.18 13.33 -17.01
C GLU A 179 4.27 12.89 -16.02
N VAL A 180 5.12 11.98 -16.48
CA VAL A 180 6.27 11.48 -15.70
C VAL A 180 7.54 11.89 -16.43
N ASN A 181 8.38 12.68 -15.76
CA ASN A 181 9.69 13.04 -16.30
C ASN A 181 10.69 11.92 -16.00
N THR A 182 11.05 11.16 -17.04
CA THR A 182 12.01 10.04 -16.96
C THR A 182 13.44 10.45 -17.32
N SER A 183 13.67 11.70 -17.75
CA SER A 183 14.99 12.16 -18.20
C SER A 183 16.06 12.12 -17.10
N SER A 184 15.65 12.24 -15.84
CA SER A 184 16.53 12.18 -14.67
C SER A 184 16.87 10.75 -14.24
N CYS A 185 16.18 9.73 -14.75
CA CYS A 185 16.28 8.34 -14.29
C CYS A 185 17.48 7.56 -14.89
N ARG A 186 18.47 8.25 -15.46
CA ARG A 186 19.72 7.69 -16.02
C ARG A 186 19.47 6.42 -16.86
N SER A 187 20.10 5.30 -16.50
CA SER A 187 19.99 3.99 -17.16
C SER A 187 18.63 3.31 -17.00
N HIS A 188 17.77 3.78 -16.10
CA HIS A 188 16.47 3.18 -15.78
C HIS A 188 15.28 3.93 -16.39
N GLY A 189 15.52 5.04 -17.10
CA GLY A 189 14.46 5.85 -17.71
C GLY A 189 13.53 5.05 -18.63
N GLU A 190 14.08 4.12 -19.41
CA GLU A 190 13.29 3.26 -20.30
C GLU A 190 12.32 2.35 -19.52
N LYS A 191 12.78 1.75 -18.41
CA LYS A 191 11.92 0.90 -17.56
C LYS A 191 10.79 1.70 -16.91
N VAL A 192 11.07 2.91 -16.42
CA VAL A 192 10.03 3.78 -15.86
C VAL A 192 9.06 4.23 -16.96
N GLN A 193 9.56 4.51 -18.16
CA GLN A 193 8.74 4.89 -19.30
C GLN A 193 7.81 3.76 -19.75
N THR A 194 8.27 2.50 -19.76
CA THR A 194 7.42 1.36 -20.13
C THR A 194 6.31 1.12 -19.11
N LEU A 195 6.59 1.29 -17.81
CA LEU A 195 5.57 1.27 -16.75
C LEU A 195 4.54 2.39 -16.96
N PHE A 196 4.98 3.61 -17.25
CA PHE A 196 4.10 4.74 -17.51
C PHE A 196 3.23 4.53 -18.76
N CYS A 197 3.81 4.03 -19.85
CA CYS A 197 3.06 3.68 -21.06
C CYS A 197 2.00 2.60 -20.79
N SER A 198 2.31 1.59 -19.97
CA SER A 198 1.37 0.53 -19.58
C SER A 198 0.17 1.10 -18.80
N LEU A 199 0.42 2.03 -17.88
CA LEU A 199 -0.64 2.75 -17.18
C LEU A 199 -1.50 3.58 -18.14
N LYS A 200 -0.88 4.31 -19.07
CA LYS A 200 -1.59 5.13 -20.06
C LYS A 200 -2.45 4.30 -21.01
N GLN A 201 -2.03 3.09 -21.37
CA GLN A 201 -2.87 2.18 -22.16
C GLN A 201 -4.17 1.79 -21.45
N LEU A 202 -4.18 1.73 -20.12
CA LEU A 202 -5.37 1.43 -19.32
C LEU A 202 -6.27 2.65 -19.06
N GLU A 203 -5.79 3.86 -19.37
CA GLU A 203 -6.60 5.08 -19.38
C GLU A 203 -7.56 5.10 -20.60
N CYS A 204 -7.24 4.37 -21.67
CA CYS A 204 -8.08 4.25 -22.85
C CYS A 204 -9.39 3.48 -22.53
N SER A 205 -10.52 4.02 -23.01
CA SER A 205 -11.84 3.42 -22.86
C SER A 205 -12.36 2.91 -24.22
N PRO A 206 -12.99 1.72 -24.27
CA PRO A 206 -13.17 0.76 -23.18
C PRO A 206 -11.91 -0.08 -22.91
N GLN A 207 -11.69 -0.44 -21.65
CA GLN A 207 -10.62 -1.37 -21.28
C GLN A 207 -10.87 -2.78 -21.82
N ALA A 208 -9.80 -3.53 -22.07
CA ALA A 208 -9.92 -4.90 -22.56
C ALA A 208 -10.67 -5.79 -21.55
N LEU A 209 -11.55 -6.67 -22.05
CA LEU A 209 -12.35 -7.58 -21.20
C LEU A 209 -11.48 -8.40 -20.23
N LYS A 210 -10.31 -8.86 -20.67
CA LYS A 210 -9.36 -9.58 -19.82
C LYS A 210 -8.99 -8.80 -18.54
N HIS A 211 -8.80 -7.49 -18.65
CA HIS A 211 -8.45 -6.63 -17.52
C HIS A 211 -9.63 -6.45 -16.58
N LEU A 212 -10.82 -6.19 -17.13
CA LEU A 212 -12.05 -6.11 -16.35
C LEU A 212 -12.32 -7.40 -15.57
N CYS A 213 -12.10 -8.56 -16.20
CA CYS A 213 -12.16 -9.86 -15.53
C CYS A 213 -11.11 -10.00 -14.43
N ARG A 214 -9.85 -9.58 -14.67
CA ARG A 214 -8.78 -9.60 -13.65
C ARG A 214 -9.20 -8.81 -12.41
N VAL A 215 -9.67 -7.58 -12.61
CA VAL A 215 -10.14 -6.70 -11.53
C VAL A 215 -11.32 -7.34 -10.78
N PHE A 216 -12.33 -7.81 -11.51
CA PHE A 216 -13.50 -8.44 -10.92
C PHE A 216 -13.16 -9.66 -10.06
N ILE A 217 -12.31 -10.57 -10.58
CA ILE A 217 -11.89 -11.77 -9.87
C ILE A 217 -11.12 -11.39 -8.61
N ARG A 218 -10.10 -10.51 -8.71
CA ARG A 218 -9.31 -10.10 -7.56
C ARG A 218 -10.16 -9.43 -6.48
N GLN A 219 -11.13 -8.59 -6.86
CA GLN A 219 -12.06 -7.99 -5.90
C GLN A 219 -12.90 -9.03 -5.14
N ARG A 220 -13.30 -10.12 -5.79
CA ARG A 220 -14.08 -11.21 -5.16
C ARG A 220 -13.27 -12.12 -4.25
N LEU A 221 -11.95 -12.15 -4.40
CA LEU A 221 -11.06 -12.94 -3.56
C LEU A 221 -10.65 -12.22 -2.27
N LYS A 222 -10.95 -10.93 -2.13
CA LYS A 222 -10.75 -10.19 -0.87
C LYS A 222 -11.55 -10.84 0.28
N PRO A 223 -11.07 -10.77 1.53
CA PRO A 223 -9.89 -10.04 2.01
C PRO A 223 -8.56 -10.72 1.67
N TRP A 224 -7.44 -10.06 1.98
CA TRP A 224 -6.07 -10.61 1.90
C TRP A 224 -5.94 -11.95 2.67
N PRO A 225 -5.08 -12.92 2.29
CA PRO A 225 -4.18 -12.92 1.12
C PRO A 225 -4.91 -13.32 -0.17
N VAL A 226 -4.77 -12.48 -1.21
CA VAL A 226 -5.44 -12.70 -2.50
C VAL A 226 -4.72 -13.75 -3.33
N ASP A 227 -3.39 -13.74 -3.32
CA ASP A 227 -2.57 -14.59 -4.19
C ASP A 227 -2.68 -16.08 -3.85
N ASP A 228 -2.76 -16.45 -2.58
CA ASP A 228 -2.98 -17.85 -2.17
C ASP A 228 -4.34 -18.37 -2.65
N LYS A 229 -5.36 -17.51 -2.59
CA LYS A 229 -6.69 -17.83 -3.10
C LYS A 229 -6.69 -17.98 -4.61
N ILE A 230 -5.89 -17.20 -5.35
CA ILE A 230 -5.70 -17.35 -6.80
C ILE A 230 -5.05 -18.70 -7.12
N LYS A 231 -3.99 -19.07 -6.39
CA LYS A 231 -3.27 -20.35 -6.60
C LYS A 231 -4.20 -21.55 -6.42
N ALA A 232 -5.15 -21.47 -5.48
CA ALA A 232 -6.14 -22.50 -5.20
C ALA A 232 -7.30 -22.58 -6.24
N LEU A 233 -7.43 -21.61 -7.15
CA LEU A 233 -8.50 -21.65 -8.16
C LEU A 233 -8.30 -22.80 -9.15
N PRO A 234 -9.37 -23.45 -9.63
CA PRO A 234 -9.31 -24.47 -10.67
C PRO A 234 -9.16 -23.84 -12.06
N LEU A 235 -8.11 -23.04 -12.26
CA LEU A 235 -7.80 -22.35 -13.51
C LEU A 235 -6.48 -22.86 -14.11
N PRO A 236 -6.31 -22.82 -15.44
CA PRO A 236 -5.01 -23.02 -16.08
C PRO A 236 -3.93 -22.08 -15.54
N ASP A 237 -2.69 -22.55 -15.48
CA ASP A 237 -1.58 -21.81 -14.87
C ASP A 237 -1.34 -20.46 -15.54
N ARG A 238 -1.53 -20.36 -16.86
CA ARG A 238 -1.44 -19.09 -17.59
C ARG A 238 -2.45 -18.05 -17.10
N LEU A 239 -3.65 -18.47 -16.71
CA LEU A 239 -4.67 -17.56 -16.15
C LEU A 239 -4.35 -17.20 -14.71
N LYS A 240 -3.91 -18.17 -13.89
CA LYS A 240 -3.42 -17.88 -12.53
C LYS A 240 -2.29 -16.87 -12.56
N TRP A 241 -1.31 -17.07 -13.44
CA TRP A 241 -0.19 -16.17 -13.66
C TRP A 241 -0.66 -14.77 -14.00
N TYR A 242 -1.63 -14.60 -14.91
CA TYR A 242 -2.19 -13.29 -15.22
C TYR A 242 -2.95 -12.63 -14.06
N LEU A 243 -3.56 -13.41 -13.17
CA LEU A 243 -4.28 -12.89 -12.00
C LEU A 243 -3.34 -12.48 -10.85
N LEU A 244 -2.18 -13.13 -10.73
CA LEU A 244 -1.14 -12.76 -9.76
C LEU A 244 -0.51 -11.41 -10.13
N ILE A 245 0.00 -10.71 -9.12
CA ILE A 245 0.72 -9.42 -9.28
C ILE A 245 2.22 -9.64 -9.11
N ASP A 246 2.60 -10.61 -8.28
CA ASP A 246 3.97 -11.02 -8.14
C ASP A 246 4.20 -12.33 -8.87
N HIS A 247 5.00 -12.27 -9.93
CA HIS A 247 5.37 -13.41 -10.74
C HIS A 247 6.65 -14.10 -10.24
N GLY A 248 7.35 -13.51 -9.27
CA GLY A 248 8.65 -13.98 -8.77
C GLY A 248 8.60 -15.32 -8.01
N ALA A 249 7.42 -15.73 -7.52
CA ALA A 249 7.24 -16.99 -6.81
C ALA A 249 6.84 -18.17 -7.72
N ALA A 250 6.69 -17.97 -9.03
CA ALA A 250 6.19 -18.98 -9.98
C ALA A 250 7.28 -19.52 -10.93
N GLY A 251 8.56 -19.30 -10.62
CA GLY A 251 9.69 -19.81 -11.40
C GLY A 251 10.56 -20.72 -10.56
N HIS A 252 10.15 -21.99 -10.40
CA HIS A 252 11.01 -23.17 -10.27
C HIS A 252 10.16 -24.39 -9.89
N GLU A 253 9.44 -24.95 -10.85
CA GLU A 253 9.14 -26.39 -10.89
C GLU A 253 9.10 -26.77 -12.37
N ASP A 254 10.28 -27.05 -12.93
CA ASP A 254 10.43 -27.94 -14.09
C ASP A 254 10.45 -29.40 -13.58
#